data_AF-A0A0B7GXY4-F1
#
_entry.id   AF-A0A0B7GXY4-F1
#
_cell.length_a   1.000
_cell.length_b   1.000
_cell.length_c   1.000
_cell.angle_alpha   90.00
_cell.angle_beta   90.00
_cell.angle_gamma   90.00
#
_symmetry.space_group_name_H-M   'P 1'
#
loop_
_entity.id
_entity.type
_entity.pdbx_description
1 polymer ?
#
loop_
_entity_poly.entity_id
_entity_poly.type
_entity_poly.pdbx_seq_one_letter_code
_entity_poly.pdbx_strand_id
1 'polypeptide(L)'
;MGKNVLSVGINPETAIPSELYFSESEYCEGVTSDGMVTRLNDDSDITNYVCLRRYIKSEALKKLEPIVLVDMPGFDSSLDAHNKAIFNYLDKGSHYVVLTPVDAGTISASMKKQIQNILTFGRECSFFISKTDLRSSDEVAAVKNEVQNEVSMLTGKAETVFEINKDDVSLFNNFAELLNANELFKKVFLETIKNECFDVKYSINIKISALKKDKKTNEQFIADLENALHKIEEKKMKIIEQEKK
;
A
#
# COMPACT_ATOMS: atom_id res chain seq x y z
N MET A 1 -1.36 1.72 -24.60
CA MET A 1 -1.20 3.19 -24.66
C MET A 1 -0.91 3.73 -26.08
N GLY A 2 -0.72 2.90 -27.11
CA GLY A 2 -0.60 3.35 -28.51
C GLY A 2 0.64 4.21 -28.84
N LYS A 3 1.51 4.46 -27.87
CA LYS A 3 2.76 5.21 -27.98
C LYS A 3 3.86 4.50 -27.21
N ASN A 4 5.11 4.67 -27.64
CA ASN A 4 6.27 4.21 -26.90
C ASN A 4 6.59 5.24 -25.81
N VAL A 5 6.10 5.00 -24.60
CA VAL A 5 6.17 5.94 -23.46
C VAL A 5 7.40 5.66 -22.57
N LEU A 6 7.89 4.42 -22.59
CA LEU A 6 8.93 3.91 -21.72
C LEU A 6 9.94 3.15 -22.57
N SER A 7 11.22 3.54 -22.48
CA SER A 7 12.30 2.88 -23.20
C SER A 7 12.50 1.45 -22.67
N VAL A 8 12.43 0.46 -23.57
CA VAL A 8 12.69 -0.94 -23.23
C VAL A 8 14.20 -1.16 -23.22
N GLY A 9 14.84 -1.03 -22.06
CA GLY A 9 16.28 -1.24 -21.94
C GLY A 9 16.81 -0.93 -20.55
N ILE A 10 17.97 -1.52 -20.25
CA ILE A 10 18.75 -1.45 -19.00
C ILE A 10 19.35 -0.03 -18.82
N ASN A 11 18.56 1.01 -19.05
CA ASN A 11 18.94 2.40 -18.83
C ASN A 11 18.65 2.76 -17.37
N PRO A 12 19.40 3.70 -16.76
CA PRO A 12 19.16 4.15 -15.39
C PRO A 12 17.74 4.73 -15.15
N GLU A 13 16.94 4.95 -16.20
CA GLU A 13 15.52 5.29 -16.12
C GLU A 13 14.63 4.16 -15.60
N THR A 14 14.95 2.88 -15.84
CA THR A 14 14.13 1.73 -15.37
C THR A 14 14.41 1.34 -13.91
N ALA A 15 15.20 2.15 -13.20
CA ALA A 15 15.56 1.96 -11.80
C ALA A 15 14.60 2.67 -10.82
N ILE A 16 13.81 3.62 -11.32
CA ILE A 16 12.97 4.52 -10.54
C ILE A 16 11.51 4.35 -10.99
N PRO A 17 10.55 4.23 -10.04
CA PRO A 17 9.12 4.27 -10.35
C PRO A 17 8.73 5.41 -11.29
N SER A 18 7.89 5.11 -12.29
CA SER A 18 7.34 6.10 -13.21
C SER A 18 5.81 6.14 -13.12
N GLU A 19 5.28 7.20 -12.53
CA GLU A 19 3.84 7.52 -12.49
C GLU A 19 3.40 8.08 -13.84
N LEU A 20 2.31 7.55 -14.40
CA LEU A 20 1.76 7.96 -15.69
C LEU A 20 0.48 8.78 -15.50
N TYR A 21 0.54 10.04 -15.90
CA TYR A 21 -0.57 11.00 -15.82
C TYR A 21 -1.04 11.41 -17.21
N PHE A 22 -2.34 11.68 -17.33
CA PHE A 22 -2.85 12.36 -18.52
C PHE A 22 -2.47 13.85 -18.48
N SER A 23 -2.12 14.41 -19.65
CA SER A 23 -2.00 15.85 -19.86
C SER A 23 -2.15 16.20 -21.33
N GLU A 24 -2.67 17.39 -21.62
CA GLU A 24 -2.71 17.93 -22.98
C GLU A 24 -1.31 18.32 -23.50
N SER A 25 -0.39 18.64 -22.59
CA SER A 25 1.02 18.92 -22.90
C SER A 25 1.91 17.83 -22.31
N GLU A 26 2.80 17.25 -23.10
CA GLU A 26 3.66 16.15 -22.67
C GLU A 26 4.91 16.65 -21.95
N TYR A 27 5.24 16.05 -20.80
CA TYR A 27 6.42 16.41 -20.01
C TYR A 27 6.75 15.42 -18.90
N CYS A 28 7.90 15.61 -18.25
CA CYS A 28 8.34 14.82 -17.11
C CYS A 28 8.67 15.70 -15.89
N GLU A 29 8.38 15.21 -14.69
CA GLU A 29 8.79 15.80 -13.43
C GLU A 29 9.50 14.75 -12.56
N GLY A 30 10.54 15.18 -11.85
CA GLY A 30 11.20 14.38 -10.83
C GLY A 30 10.68 14.75 -9.45
N VAL A 31 10.41 13.74 -8.63
CA VAL A 31 9.98 13.88 -7.23
C VAL A 31 11.11 13.43 -6.32
N THR A 32 11.56 14.29 -5.42
CA THR A 32 12.58 13.98 -4.41
C THR A 32 11.96 13.37 -3.15
N SER A 33 12.77 12.82 -2.25
CA SER A 33 12.31 12.14 -1.03
C SER A 33 11.58 13.05 -0.03
N ASP A 34 11.86 14.35 -0.05
CA ASP A 34 11.17 15.39 0.71
C ASP A 34 9.89 15.92 0.02
N GLY A 35 9.58 15.38 -1.17
CA GLY A 35 8.39 15.72 -1.93
C GLY A 35 8.52 16.95 -2.83
N MET A 36 9.71 17.53 -2.99
CA MET A 36 9.90 18.59 -3.99
C MET A 36 9.74 18.02 -5.40
N VAL A 37 9.09 18.81 -6.25
CA VAL A 37 8.80 18.46 -7.65
C VAL A 37 9.56 19.39 -8.56
N THR A 38 10.33 18.83 -9.49
CA THR A 38 11.14 19.60 -10.45
C THR A 38 10.83 19.16 -11.87
N ARG A 39 10.62 20.13 -12.77
CA ARG A 39 10.46 19.87 -14.20
C ARG A 39 11.75 19.34 -14.79
N LEU A 40 11.70 18.21 -15.50
CA LEU A 40 12.85 17.61 -16.14
C LEU A 40 12.91 17.98 -17.62
N ASN A 41 14.13 18.17 -18.10
CA ASN A 41 14.50 18.21 -19.51
C ASN A 41 15.23 16.90 -19.87
N ASP A 42 15.42 16.62 -21.17
CA ASP A 42 15.99 15.35 -21.66
C ASP A 42 17.37 14.99 -21.06
N ASP A 43 18.20 15.99 -20.71
CA ASP A 43 19.54 15.80 -20.14
C ASP A 43 19.58 15.81 -18.59
N SER A 44 18.42 15.73 -17.92
CA SER A 44 18.36 15.87 -16.46
C SER A 44 18.89 14.62 -15.75
N ASP A 45 19.77 14.82 -14.76
CA ASP A 45 20.22 13.74 -13.89
C ASP A 45 19.06 13.28 -12.99
N ILE A 46 18.64 12.02 -13.17
CA ILE A 46 17.50 11.44 -12.48
C ILE A 46 17.87 10.72 -11.18
N THR A 47 19.16 10.60 -10.84
CA THR A 47 19.64 9.78 -9.71
C THR A 47 19.13 10.21 -8.34
N ASN A 48 18.75 11.48 -8.18
CA ASN A 48 18.29 12.05 -6.92
C ASN A 48 16.76 11.94 -6.70
N TYR A 49 16.01 11.42 -7.67
CA TYR A 49 14.56 11.31 -7.57
C TYR A 49 14.14 9.93 -7.06
N VAL A 50 13.07 9.92 -6.26
CA VAL A 50 12.44 8.69 -5.77
C VAL A 50 11.32 8.20 -6.69
N CYS A 51 10.81 9.09 -7.55
CA CYS A 51 9.77 8.81 -8.52
C CYS A 51 9.84 9.81 -9.68
N LEU A 52 9.51 9.36 -10.88
CA LEU A 52 9.27 10.22 -12.04
C LEU A 52 7.77 10.31 -12.30
N ARG A 53 7.29 11.50 -12.66
CA ARG A 53 5.91 11.74 -13.14
C ARG A 53 5.95 12.06 -14.61
N ARG A 54 5.37 11.20 -15.43
CA ARG A 54 5.29 11.37 -16.88
C ARG A 54 3.88 11.78 -17.25
N TYR A 55 3.75 12.97 -17.79
CA TYR A 55 2.50 13.56 -18.26
C TYR A 55 2.41 13.34 -19.77
N ILE A 56 1.41 12.58 -20.20
CA ILE A 56 1.32 12.06 -21.57
C ILE A 56 -0.07 12.33 -22.13
N LYS A 57 -0.13 12.72 -23.41
CA LYS A 57 -1.39 12.91 -24.11
C LYS A 57 -1.91 11.56 -24.59
N SER A 58 -2.66 10.90 -23.72
CA SER A 58 -3.23 9.56 -23.92
C SER A 58 -4.67 9.49 -23.41
N GLU A 59 -5.63 9.25 -24.31
CA GLU A 59 -7.04 9.06 -23.94
C GLU A 59 -7.26 7.88 -23.00
N ALA A 60 -6.41 6.84 -23.07
CA ALA A 60 -6.46 5.72 -22.13
C ALA A 60 -6.13 6.17 -20.70
N LEU A 61 -5.14 7.06 -20.52
CA LEU A 61 -4.81 7.62 -19.20
C LEU A 61 -5.92 8.55 -18.71
N LYS A 62 -6.49 9.35 -19.61
CA LYS A 62 -7.61 10.25 -19.28
C LYS A 62 -8.82 9.48 -18.74
N LYS A 63 -9.14 8.33 -19.34
CA LYS A 63 -10.23 7.46 -18.88
C LYS A 63 -9.96 6.81 -17.53
N LEU A 64 -8.69 6.64 -17.16
CA LEU A 64 -8.31 6.01 -15.90
C LEU A 64 -8.36 6.97 -14.72
N GLU A 65 -8.36 8.29 -14.95
CA GLU A 65 -8.43 9.26 -13.85
C GLU A 65 -9.62 8.97 -12.92
N PRO A 66 -9.42 8.96 -11.59
CA PRO A 66 -8.23 9.42 -10.84
C PRO A 66 -7.19 8.33 -10.54
N ILE A 67 -7.26 7.16 -11.17
CA ILE A 67 -6.29 6.06 -11.01
C ILE A 67 -5.01 6.39 -11.78
N VAL A 68 -3.87 6.29 -11.09
CA VAL A 68 -2.54 6.50 -11.66
C VAL A 68 -1.89 5.15 -11.89
N LEU A 69 -1.49 4.89 -13.14
CA LEU A 69 -0.66 3.72 -13.45
C LEU A 69 0.78 4.02 -13.13
N VAL A 70 1.46 3.09 -12.49
CA VAL A 70 2.87 3.24 -12.13
C VAL A 70 3.65 2.07 -12.71
N ASP A 71 4.66 2.41 -13.52
CA ASP A 71 5.64 1.43 -13.96
C ASP A 71 6.69 1.26 -12.86
N MET A 72 6.84 0.01 -12.40
CA MET A 72 7.75 -0.35 -11.32
C MET A 72 9.07 -0.88 -11.89
N PRO A 73 10.21 -0.52 -11.28
CA PRO A 73 11.48 -1.14 -11.63
C PRO A 73 11.42 -2.67 -11.40
N GLY A 74 12.11 -3.43 -12.26
CA GLY A 74 12.12 -4.88 -12.17
C GLY A 74 12.68 -5.41 -10.84
N PHE A 75 12.00 -6.39 -10.25
CA PHE A 75 12.34 -6.98 -8.95
C PHE A 75 13.65 -7.77 -8.92
N ASP A 76 14.20 -8.14 -10.08
CA ASP A 76 15.43 -8.92 -10.21
C ASP A 76 16.70 -8.04 -10.33
N SER A 77 16.59 -6.74 -10.06
CA SER A 77 17.75 -5.83 -10.09
C SER A 77 18.63 -5.98 -8.84
N SER A 78 19.93 -6.14 -9.04
CA SER A 78 20.94 -6.57 -8.05
C SER A 78 21.45 -5.46 -7.10
N LEU A 79 20.78 -4.31 -7.02
CA LEU A 79 21.25 -3.16 -6.24
C LEU A 79 20.32 -2.89 -5.05
N ASP A 80 20.89 -2.84 -3.84
CA ASP A 80 20.20 -2.57 -2.57
C ASP A 80 19.40 -1.25 -2.55
N ALA A 81 19.73 -0.30 -3.42
CA ALA A 81 18.97 0.92 -3.64
C ALA A 81 17.59 0.67 -4.28
N HIS A 82 17.45 -0.33 -5.16
CA HIS A 82 16.18 -0.67 -5.80
C HIS A 82 15.23 -1.36 -4.82
N ASN A 83 15.74 -2.24 -3.95
CA ASN A 83 14.90 -2.86 -2.91
C ASN A 83 14.25 -1.78 -2.03
N LYS A 84 15.00 -0.76 -1.61
CA LYS A 84 14.45 0.37 -0.85
C LYS A 84 13.43 1.18 -1.63
N ALA A 85 13.68 1.46 -2.92
CA ALA A 85 12.73 2.18 -3.76
C ALA A 85 11.42 1.40 -3.96
N ILE A 86 11.51 0.09 -4.20
CA ILE A 86 10.36 -0.82 -4.28
C ILE A 86 9.59 -0.80 -2.95
N PHE A 87 10.25 -1.04 -1.81
CA PHE A 87 9.58 -1.02 -0.50
C PHE A 87 8.90 0.31 -0.17
N ASN A 88 9.55 1.44 -0.47
CA ASN A 88 9.00 2.78 -0.23
C ASN A 88 7.82 3.13 -1.16
N TYR A 89 7.62 2.37 -2.23
CA TYR A 89 6.51 2.54 -3.14
C TYR A 89 5.43 1.46 -2.95
N LEU A 90 5.80 0.32 -2.36
CA LEU A 90 4.88 -0.79 -2.05
C LEU A 90 3.74 -0.35 -1.11
N ASP A 91 4.02 0.58 -0.18
CA ASP A 91 2.99 1.10 0.73
C ASP A 91 2.02 2.09 0.04
N LYS A 92 2.45 2.76 -1.04
CA LYS A 92 1.69 3.78 -1.77
C LYS A 92 0.70 3.18 -2.76
N GLY A 93 1.05 2.05 -3.36
CA GLY A 93 0.18 1.39 -4.33
C GLY A 93 -1.07 0.81 -3.68
N SER A 94 -2.22 0.98 -4.34
CA SER A 94 -3.50 0.43 -3.90
C SER A 94 -3.77 -0.98 -4.45
N HIS A 95 -3.23 -1.29 -5.63
CA HIS A 95 -3.41 -2.57 -6.33
C HIS A 95 -2.21 -2.83 -7.24
N TYR A 96 -1.80 -4.09 -7.36
CA TYR A 96 -0.62 -4.49 -8.12
C TYR A 96 -0.97 -5.37 -9.31
N VAL A 97 -0.35 -5.11 -10.46
CA VAL A 97 -0.45 -5.98 -11.63
C VAL A 97 0.87 -6.71 -11.80
N VAL A 98 0.84 -8.04 -11.69
CA VAL A 98 2.01 -8.91 -11.81
C VAL A 98 2.04 -9.50 -13.20
N LEU A 99 3.15 -9.27 -13.91
CA LEU A 99 3.38 -9.77 -15.27
C LEU A 99 4.45 -10.88 -15.24
N THR A 100 4.08 -12.07 -15.69
CA THR A 100 4.99 -13.21 -15.85
C THR A 100 5.16 -13.50 -17.34
N PRO A 101 6.38 -13.43 -17.92
CA PRO A 101 6.61 -13.82 -19.31
C PRO A 101 6.29 -15.31 -19.52
N VAL A 102 5.63 -15.66 -20.63
CA VAL A 102 5.35 -17.07 -20.95
C VAL A 102 6.63 -17.91 -21.01
N ASP A 103 7.75 -17.31 -21.44
CA ASP A 103 9.06 -17.94 -21.52
C ASP A 103 9.62 -18.37 -20.15
N ALA A 104 9.18 -17.73 -19.06
CA ALA A 104 9.64 -18.05 -17.71
C ALA A 104 9.05 -19.37 -17.20
N GLY A 105 7.89 -19.78 -17.73
CA GLY A 105 7.18 -21.01 -17.35
C GLY A 105 6.55 -20.99 -15.95
N THR A 106 7.15 -20.30 -14.98
CA THR A 106 6.69 -20.21 -13.59
C THR A 106 6.95 -18.83 -13.00
N ILE A 107 6.50 -18.58 -11.76
CA ILE A 107 6.86 -17.37 -11.01
C ILE A 107 8.20 -17.58 -10.31
N SER A 108 9.14 -16.65 -10.52
CA SER A 108 10.45 -16.66 -9.85
C SER A 108 10.32 -16.53 -8.32
N ALA A 109 11.29 -17.08 -7.58
CA ALA A 109 11.28 -17.01 -6.12
C ALA A 109 11.33 -15.56 -5.59
N SER A 110 12.04 -14.66 -6.29
CA SER A 110 12.06 -13.23 -6.00
C SER A 110 10.66 -12.63 -6.11
N MET A 111 9.96 -12.88 -7.21
CA MET A 111 8.60 -12.38 -7.43
C MET A 111 7.61 -12.96 -6.40
N LYS A 112 7.72 -14.25 -6.05
CA LYS A 112 6.89 -14.87 -5.00
C LYS A 112 7.02 -14.13 -3.66
N LYS A 113 8.25 -13.80 -3.26
CA LYS A 113 8.50 -13.02 -2.03
C LYS A 113 7.86 -11.62 -2.10
N GLN A 114 7.90 -10.98 -3.25
CA GLN A 114 7.33 -9.64 -3.42
C GLN A 114 5.79 -9.67 -3.38
N ILE A 115 5.17 -10.67 -4.02
CA ILE A 115 3.73 -10.90 -3.89
C ILE A 115 3.35 -11.08 -2.42
N GLN A 116 4.10 -11.86 -1.66
CA GLN A 116 3.84 -12.03 -0.21
C GLN A 116 3.97 -10.72 0.57
N ASN A 117 4.97 -9.90 0.26
CA ASN A 117 5.12 -8.58 0.88
C ASN A 117 3.90 -7.70 0.60
N ILE A 118 3.47 -7.62 -0.66
CA ILE A 118 2.28 -6.85 -1.08
C ILE A 118 1.04 -7.29 -0.31
N LEU A 119 0.80 -8.60 -0.22
CA LEU A 119 -0.33 -9.16 0.53
C LEU A 119 -0.25 -8.85 2.03
N THR A 120 0.96 -8.84 2.61
CA THR A 120 1.19 -8.50 4.03
C THR A 120 0.83 -7.03 4.33
N PHE A 121 1.03 -6.13 3.36
CA PHE A 121 0.56 -4.74 3.44
C PHE A 121 -0.95 -4.59 3.20
N GLY A 122 -1.71 -5.69 3.10
CA GLY A 122 -3.14 -5.66 2.84
C GLY A 122 -3.50 -5.15 1.45
N ARG A 123 -2.60 -5.32 0.48
CA ARG A 123 -2.82 -4.92 -0.92
C ARG A 123 -3.21 -6.13 -1.77
N GLU A 124 -3.95 -5.89 -2.83
CA GLU A 124 -4.39 -6.94 -3.77
C GLU A 124 -3.51 -6.96 -5.03
N CYS A 125 -3.45 -8.14 -5.67
CA CYS A 125 -2.75 -8.37 -6.92
C CYS A 125 -3.70 -8.88 -8.01
N SER A 126 -3.37 -8.61 -9.26
CA SER A 126 -3.92 -9.28 -10.44
C SER A 126 -2.79 -9.81 -11.31
N PHE A 127 -3.00 -10.97 -11.92
CA PHE A 127 -1.93 -11.74 -12.54
C PHE A 127 -2.14 -11.86 -14.05
N PHE A 128 -1.06 -11.63 -14.80
CA PHE A 128 -1.07 -11.67 -16.25
C PHE A 128 0.14 -12.45 -16.77
N ILE A 129 -0.06 -13.23 -17.83
CA ILE A 129 1.01 -13.84 -18.60
C ILE A 129 1.26 -13.00 -19.84
N SER A 130 2.50 -12.52 -19.95
CA SER A 130 2.96 -11.65 -21.03
C SER A 130 3.69 -12.41 -22.13
N LYS A 131 3.86 -11.79 -23.29
CA LYS A 131 4.57 -12.34 -24.47
C LYS A 131 3.92 -13.60 -25.03
N THR A 132 2.59 -13.73 -24.91
CA THR A 132 1.86 -14.91 -25.41
C THR A 132 1.95 -15.09 -26.92
N ASP A 133 2.35 -14.05 -27.66
CA ASP A 133 2.62 -14.09 -29.11
C ASP A 133 3.86 -14.93 -29.48
N LEU A 134 4.74 -15.25 -28.50
CA LEU A 134 5.99 -15.98 -28.75
C LEU A 134 5.87 -17.50 -28.59
N ARG A 135 4.69 -18.03 -28.25
CA ARG A 135 4.46 -19.45 -27.98
C ARG A 135 3.14 -19.92 -28.58
N SER A 136 2.99 -21.23 -28.69
CA SER A 136 1.74 -21.84 -29.14
C SER A 136 0.63 -21.68 -28.07
N SER A 137 -0.63 -21.75 -28.50
CA SER A 137 -1.78 -21.67 -27.59
C SER A 137 -1.74 -22.73 -26.48
N ASP A 138 -1.26 -23.93 -26.82
CA ASP A 138 -1.21 -25.06 -25.89
C ASP A 138 -0.12 -24.84 -24.82
N GLU A 139 1.05 -24.30 -25.22
CA GLU A 139 2.10 -23.91 -24.29
C GLU A 139 1.66 -22.76 -23.38
N VAL A 140 1.00 -21.73 -23.94
CA VAL A 140 0.46 -20.62 -23.15
C VAL A 140 -0.56 -21.14 -22.14
N ALA A 141 -1.46 -22.03 -22.52
CA ALA A 141 -2.45 -22.62 -21.63
C ALA A 141 -1.80 -23.47 -20.52
N ALA A 142 -0.76 -24.24 -20.83
CA ALA A 142 -0.02 -25.02 -19.84
C ALA A 142 0.65 -24.12 -18.80
N VAL A 143 1.39 -23.09 -19.26
CA VAL A 143 2.04 -22.11 -18.37
C VAL A 143 1.00 -21.35 -17.55
N LYS A 144 -0.13 -20.98 -18.14
CA LYS A 144 -1.25 -20.33 -17.44
C LYS A 144 -1.79 -21.16 -16.29
N ASN A 145 -2.04 -22.43 -16.52
CA ASN A 145 -2.53 -23.33 -15.48
C ASN A 145 -1.50 -23.46 -14.34
N GLU A 146 -0.22 -23.58 -14.67
CA GLU A 146 0.85 -23.67 -13.66
C GLU A 146 0.93 -22.39 -12.82
N VAL A 147 1.05 -21.23 -13.46
CA VAL A 147 1.10 -19.93 -12.79
C VAL A 147 -0.15 -19.70 -11.94
N GLN A 148 -1.34 -20.08 -12.44
CA GLN A 148 -2.60 -19.95 -11.70
C GLN A 148 -2.62 -20.79 -10.43
N ASN A 149 -2.10 -22.03 -10.49
CA ASN A 149 -1.97 -22.87 -9.31
C ASN A 149 -1.00 -22.25 -8.30
N GLU A 150 0.16 -21.77 -8.75
CA GLU A 150 1.14 -21.13 -7.88
C GLU A 150 0.60 -19.89 -7.17
N VAL A 151 -0.06 -18.97 -7.90
CA VAL A 151 -0.60 -17.75 -7.30
C VAL A 151 -1.77 -18.03 -6.37
N SER A 152 -2.58 -19.04 -6.68
CA SER A 152 -3.68 -19.43 -5.80
C SER A 152 -3.18 -20.01 -4.48
N MET A 153 -2.10 -20.80 -4.53
CA MET A 153 -1.42 -21.28 -3.31
C MET A 153 -0.79 -20.13 -2.51
N LEU A 154 -0.15 -19.17 -3.17
CA LEU A 154 0.51 -18.03 -2.51
C LEU A 154 -0.47 -17.07 -1.85
N THR A 155 -1.61 -16.81 -2.49
CA THR A 155 -2.62 -15.87 -2.02
C THR A 155 -3.64 -16.51 -1.08
N GLY A 156 -3.74 -17.84 -1.07
CA GLY A 156 -4.74 -18.58 -0.30
C GLY A 156 -6.17 -18.45 -0.86
N LYS A 157 -6.34 -17.95 -2.08
CA LYS A 157 -7.63 -17.78 -2.78
C LYS A 157 -7.54 -18.29 -4.21
N ALA A 158 -8.69 -18.58 -4.80
CA ALA A 158 -8.76 -18.93 -6.22
C ALA A 158 -8.49 -17.68 -7.07
N GLU A 159 -7.30 -17.60 -7.65
CA GLU A 159 -6.90 -16.50 -8.53
C GLU A 159 -7.14 -16.86 -10.00
N THR A 160 -7.39 -15.84 -10.81
CA THR A 160 -7.46 -15.98 -12.27
C THR A 160 -6.25 -15.29 -12.90
N VAL A 161 -5.60 -15.98 -13.84
CA VAL A 161 -4.50 -15.42 -14.62
C VAL A 161 -5.01 -15.04 -16.01
N PHE A 162 -4.70 -13.83 -16.45
CA PHE A 162 -5.10 -13.31 -17.77
C PHE A 162 -3.93 -13.34 -18.76
N GLU A 163 -4.23 -13.31 -20.05
CA GLU A 163 -3.21 -13.28 -21.10
C GLU A 163 -3.04 -11.84 -21.63
N ILE A 164 -1.81 -11.47 -21.96
CA ILE A 164 -1.51 -10.19 -22.58
C ILE A 164 -0.32 -10.33 -23.53
N ASN A 165 -0.37 -9.65 -24.66
CA ASN A 165 0.79 -9.50 -25.54
C ASN A 165 0.83 -8.11 -26.14
N LYS A 166 1.82 -7.87 -27.01
CA LYS A 166 2.03 -6.55 -27.63
C LYS A 166 0.92 -6.16 -28.60
N ASP A 167 0.25 -7.15 -29.20
CA ASP A 167 -0.74 -6.98 -30.26
C ASP A 167 -2.17 -6.96 -29.69
N ASP A 168 -2.42 -7.69 -28.58
CA ASP A 168 -3.68 -7.76 -27.88
C ASP A 168 -3.52 -7.44 -26.38
N VAL A 169 -4.08 -6.28 -26.02
CA VAL A 169 -4.17 -5.76 -24.64
C VAL A 169 -5.62 -5.63 -24.18
N SER A 170 -6.58 -6.24 -24.88
CA SER A 170 -8.01 -6.11 -24.61
C SER A 170 -8.38 -6.55 -23.19
N LEU A 171 -7.83 -7.68 -22.72
CA LEU A 171 -8.05 -8.17 -21.35
C LEU A 171 -7.54 -7.20 -20.28
N PHE A 172 -6.40 -6.54 -20.53
CA PHE A 172 -5.90 -5.52 -19.62
C PHE A 172 -6.80 -4.27 -19.63
N ASN A 173 -7.27 -3.83 -20.80
CA ASN A 173 -8.20 -2.70 -20.88
C ASN A 173 -9.51 -3.00 -20.15
N ASN A 174 -10.07 -4.20 -20.33
CA ASN A 174 -11.27 -4.63 -19.61
C ASN A 174 -11.03 -4.66 -18.10
N PHE A 175 -9.89 -5.19 -17.66
CA PHE A 175 -9.49 -5.15 -16.26
C PHE A 175 -9.40 -3.71 -15.75
N ALA A 176 -8.77 -2.82 -16.50
CA ALA A 176 -8.58 -1.43 -16.12
C ALA A 176 -9.90 -0.64 -16.05
N GLU A 177 -10.86 -0.94 -16.92
CA GLU A 177 -12.23 -0.38 -16.89
C GLU A 177 -13.05 -0.86 -15.69
N LEU A 178 -12.75 -2.05 -15.15
CA LEU A 178 -13.37 -2.57 -13.93
C LEU A 178 -12.81 -1.94 -12.65
N LEU A 179 -11.65 -1.27 -12.73
CA LEU A 179 -11.06 -0.64 -11.56
C LEU A 179 -11.91 0.55 -11.11
N ASN A 180 -12.20 0.59 -9.81
CA ASN A 180 -12.96 1.67 -9.20
C ASN A 180 -12.12 2.33 -8.10
N ALA A 181 -11.78 3.60 -8.30
CA ALA A 181 -10.95 4.36 -7.36
C ALA A 181 -11.51 4.41 -5.94
N ASN A 182 -12.84 4.56 -5.78
CA ASN A 182 -13.47 4.61 -4.46
C ASN A 182 -13.41 3.25 -3.75
N GLU A 183 -13.60 2.16 -4.48
CA GLU A 183 -13.51 0.82 -3.90
C GLU A 183 -12.06 0.46 -3.54
N LEU A 184 -11.10 0.80 -4.40
CA LEU A 184 -9.67 0.66 -4.08
C LEU A 184 -9.30 1.46 -2.83
N PHE A 185 -9.74 2.71 -2.75
CA PHE A 185 -9.50 3.56 -1.57
C PHE A 185 -10.12 2.97 -0.31
N LYS A 186 -11.38 2.54 -0.36
CA LYS A 186 -12.06 1.93 0.80
C LYS A 186 -11.32 0.68 1.27
N LYS A 187 -10.94 -0.23 0.36
CA LYS A 187 -10.21 -1.44 0.75
C LYS A 187 -8.91 -1.13 1.47
N VAL A 188 -8.17 -0.13 1.00
CA VAL A 188 -6.84 0.22 1.54
C VAL A 188 -6.91 1.01 2.84
N PHE A 189 -7.82 1.98 2.95
CA PHE A 189 -7.78 2.99 4.01
C PHE A 189 -8.95 2.93 5.00
N LEU A 190 -10.07 2.29 4.67
CA LEU A 190 -11.29 2.38 5.49
C LEU A 190 -11.11 1.84 6.90
N GLU A 191 -10.42 0.71 7.05
CA GLU A 191 -10.18 0.10 8.37
C GLU A 191 -9.27 0.99 9.23
N THR A 192 -8.15 1.45 8.66
CA THR A 192 -7.24 2.40 9.29
C THR A 192 -7.96 3.67 9.76
N ILE A 193 -8.76 4.29 8.87
CA ILE A 193 -9.52 5.50 9.20
C ILE A 193 -10.53 5.23 10.33
N LYS A 194 -11.21 4.07 10.30
CA LYS A 194 -12.15 3.68 11.37
C LYS A 194 -11.43 3.55 12.70
N ASN A 195 -10.29 2.88 12.74
CA ASN A 195 -9.49 2.68 13.95
C ASN A 195 -9.03 4.02 14.54
N GLU A 196 -8.47 4.91 13.70
CA GLU A 196 -8.11 6.28 14.12
C GLU A 196 -9.31 7.06 14.67
N CYS A 197 -10.48 6.97 14.02
CA CYS A 197 -11.70 7.59 14.52
C CYS A 197 -12.14 7.01 15.87
N PHE A 198 -11.99 5.70 16.08
CA PHE A 198 -12.27 5.06 17.37
C PHE A 198 -11.32 5.55 18.46
N ASP A 199 -10.03 5.67 18.17
CA ASP A 199 -9.02 6.13 19.12
C ASP A 199 -9.22 7.59 19.50
N VAL A 200 -9.50 8.45 18.53
CA VAL A 200 -9.83 9.86 18.77
C VAL A 200 -11.12 9.98 19.61
N LYS A 201 -12.16 9.22 19.26
CA LYS A 201 -13.42 9.20 20.02
C LYS A 201 -13.20 8.71 21.45
N TYR A 202 -12.40 7.66 21.63
CA TYR A 202 -12.05 7.13 22.94
C TYR A 202 -11.28 8.17 23.77
N SER A 203 -10.27 8.81 23.19
CA SER A 203 -9.50 9.89 23.82
C SER A 203 -10.38 11.07 24.25
N ILE A 204 -11.31 11.50 23.39
CA ILE A 204 -12.31 12.52 23.72
C ILE A 204 -13.17 12.08 24.91
N ASN A 205 -13.68 10.84 24.90
CA ASN A 205 -14.51 10.33 25.99
C ASN A 205 -13.77 10.24 27.33
N ILE A 206 -12.49 9.88 27.32
CA ILE A 206 -11.63 9.90 28.52
C ILE A 206 -11.49 11.33 29.06
N LYS A 207 -11.21 12.30 28.19
CA LYS A 207 -11.11 13.72 28.56
C LYS A 207 -12.43 14.28 29.10
N ILE A 208 -13.56 13.98 28.46
CA ILE A 208 -14.89 14.36 28.94
C ILE A 208 -15.16 13.76 30.33
N SER A 209 -14.81 12.49 30.53
CA SER A 209 -15.00 11.81 31.83
C SER A 209 -14.13 12.42 32.93
N ALA A 210 -12.90 12.80 32.60
CA ALA A 210 -12.01 13.51 33.52
C ALA A 210 -12.55 14.90 33.89
N LEU A 211 -13.09 15.66 32.91
CA LEU A 211 -13.68 16.98 33.12
C LEU A 211 -15.03 16.91 33.86
N LYS A 212 -15.81 15.85 33.68
CA LYS A 212 -17.07 15.61 34.41
C LYS A 212 -16.86 15.16 35.85
N LYS A 213 -15.69 14.64 36.22
CA LYS A 213 -15.31 14.45 37.62
C LYS A 213 -15.01 15.83 38.20
N ASP A 214 -16.07 16.48 38.67
CA ASP A 214 -16.04 17.81 39.25
C ASP A 214 -14.97 17.88 40.36
N LYS A 215 -14.19 18.96 40.41
CA LYS A 215 -13.15 19.16 41.43
C LYS A 215 -13.73 18.94 42.84
N LYS A 216 -14.98 19.42 43.02
CA LYS A 216 -15.76 19.26 44.24
C LYS A 216 -16.07 17.79 44.57
N THR A 217 -16.37 16.95 43.59
CA THR A 217 -16.63 15.52 43.82
C THR A 217 -15.35 14.78 44.19
N ASN A 218 -14.22 15.11 43.57
CA ASN A 218 -12.92 14.54 43.94
C ASN A 218 -12.48 15.01 45.33
N GLU A 219 -12.67 16.28 45.68
CA GLU A 219 -12.42 16.81 47.04
C GLU A 219 -13.31 16.13 48.09
N GLN A 220 -14.59 15.89 47.77
CA GLN A 220 -15.50 15.17 48.66
C GLN A 220 -15.05 13.71 48.89
N PHE A 221 -14.65 13.02 47.83
CA PHE A 221 -14.13 11.64 47.94
C PHE A 221 -12.83 11.56 48.74
N ILE A 222 -11.93 12.55 48.60
CA ILE A 222 -10.70 12.62 49.41
C ILE A 222 -11.05 12.84 50.88
N ALA A 223 -11.96 13.77 51.20
CA ALA A 223 -12.39 14.04 52.58
C ALA A 223 -13.08 12.83 53.23
N ASP A 224 -13.87 12.06 52.47
CA ASP A 224 -14.51 10.83 52.96
C ASP A 224 -13.48 9.72 53.25
N LEU A 225 -12.44 9.61 52.43
CA LEU A 225 -11.33 8.67 52.65
C LEU A 225 -10.48 9.04 53.87
N GLU A 226 -10.16 10.33 54.06
CA GLU A 226 -9.43 10.81 55.25
C GLU A 226 -10.20 10.52 56.54
N ASN A 227 -11.52 10.76 56.54
CA ASN A 227 -12.39 10.45 57.68
C ASN A 227 -12.47 8.95 57.98
N ALA A 228 -12.50 8.10 56.94
CA ALA A 228 -12.48 6.65 57.12
C ALA A 228 -11.15 6.18 57.72
N LEU A 229 -10.03 6.76 57.27
CA LEU A 229 -8.70 6.46 57.79
C LEU A 229 -8.58 6.84 59.28
N HIS A 230 -9.05 8.05 59.64
CA HIS A 230 -9.05 8.52 61.02
C HIS A 230 -9.87 7.59 61.95
N LYS A 231 -11.06 7.15 61.50
CA LYS A 231 -11.87 6.19 62.26
C LYS A 231 -11.18 4.84 62.47
N ILE A 232 -10.37 4.40 61.52
CA ILE A 232 -9.58 3.16 61.63
C ILE A 232 -8.44 3.36 62.64
N GLU A 233 -7.77 4.50 62.60
CA GLU A 233 -6.71 4.85 63.55
C GLU A 233 -7.24 4.97 64.99
N GLU A 234 -8.38 5.63 65.19
CA GLU A 234 -9.04 5.69 66.50
C GLU A 234 -9.43 4.31 67.02
N LYS A 235 -9.96 3.44 66.16
CA LYS A 235 -10.26 2.05 66.53
C LYS A 235 -8.99 1.28 66.91
N LYS A 236 -7.92 1.44 66.14
CA LYS A 236 -6.62 0.84 66.43
C LYS A 236 -6.09 1.29 67.79
N MET A 237 -6.15 2.59 68.09
CA MET A 237 -5.70 3.13 69.37
C MET A 237 -6.54 2.60 70.54
N LYS A 238 -7.86 2.52 70.38
CA LYS A 238 -8.77 1.93 71.39
C LYS A 238 -8.49 0.46 71.64
N ILE A 239 -8.17 -0.32 70.60
CA ILE A 239 -7.80 -1.73 70.73
C ILE A 239 -6.47 -1.85 71.50
N ILE A 240 -5.47 -1.02 71.16
CA ILE A 240 -4.17 -1.00 71.83
C ILE A 240 -4.29 -0.59 73.32
N GLU A 241 -5.20 0.32 73.67
CA GLU A 241 -5.47 0.69 75.07
C GLU A 241 -6.22 -0.42 75.84
N GLN A 242 -7.08 -1.18 75.17
CA GLN A 242 -7.79 -2.31 75.77
C GLN A 242 -6.87 -3.51 76.03
N GLU A 243 -5.83 -3.72 75.20
CA GLU A 243 -4.81 -4.76 75.41
C GLU A 243 -3.75 -4.40 76.47
N LYS A 244 -3.72 -3.15 76.96
CA LYS A 244 -2.80 -2.68 78.02
C LYS A 244 -3.41 -2.69 79.43
N LYS A 245 -4.65 -3.12 79.60
CA LYS A 245 -5.31 -3.35 80.89
C LYS A 245 -5.35 -4.83 81.23
#